data_AF-A0A527Y3H8-F1
#
_entry.id   AF-A0A527Y3H8-F1
#
_cell.length_a   1.000
_cell.length_b   1.000
_cell.length_c   1.000
_cell.angle_alpha   90.00
_cell.angle_beta   90.00
_cell.angle_gamma   90.00
#
_symmetry.space_group_name_H-M   'P 1'
#
loop_
_entity.id
_entity.type
_entity.pdbx_description
1 polymer ?
#
loop_
_entity_poly.entity_id
_entity_poly.type
_entity_poly.pdbx_seq_one_letter_code
_entity_poly.pdbx_strand_id
1 'polypeptide(L)' 'VVHPINPPYLIPAAEVVPAPWTSSETIERTRALLVAAGHAPLVMKHELDGFIMNRLQGALLEEAFRLVAD' A
#
# COMPACT_ATOMS: atom_id res chain seq x y z
N VAL A 1 -9.66 -3.29 -1.50
CA VAL A 1 -8.85 -2.84 -2.66
C VAL A 1 -7.47 -3.47 -2.58
N VAL A 2 -6.85 -3.78 -3.73
CA VAL A 2 -5.41 -4.08 -3.82
C VAL A 2 -4.78 -2.96 -4.64
N HIS A 3 -3.89 -2.18 -4.03
CA HIS A 3 -3.21 -1.05 -4.68
C HIS A 3 -1.72 -1.39 -4.86
N PRO A 4 -1.27 -1.75 -6.07
CA PRO A 4 0.13 -2.08 -6.32
C PRO A 4 1.00 -0.83 -6.48
N ILE A 5 2.29 -0.94 -6.17
CA ILE A 5 3.25 0.12 -6.44
C ILE A 5 3.85 -0.03 -7.83
N ASN A 6 3.91 1.06 -8.58
CA ASN A 6 4.38 1.05 -9.97
C ASN A 6 5.93 1.11 -10.05
N PRO A 7 6.58 0.35 -10.96
CA PRO A 7 6.01 -0.73 -11.77
C PRO A 7 5.87 -2.04 -10.97
N PRO A 8 4.71 -2.72 -11.01
CA PRO A 8 4.40 -3.84 -10.12
C PRO A 8 5.26 -5.09 -10.33
N TYR A 9 5.89 -5.21 -11.50
CA TYR A 9 6.80 -6.32 -11.81
C TYR A 9 8.22 -6.13 -11.22
N LEU A 10 8.57 -4.90 -10.79
CA LEU A 10 9.84 -4.62 -10.09
C LEU A 10 9.62 -4.32 -8.61
N ILE A 11 8.52 -3.62 -8.28
CA ILE A 11 8.21 -3.24 -6.91
C ILE A 11 7.16 -4.21 -6.37
N PRO A 12 7.54 -5.16 -5.49
CA PRO A 12 6.63 -6.21 -5.04
C PRO A 12 5.56 -5.70 -4.08
N ALA A 13 5.72 -4.50 -3.52
CA ALA A 13 4.79 -3.93 -2.55
C ALA A 13 3.39 -3.73 -3.14
N ALA A 14 2.37 -4.19 -2.42
CA ALA A 14 0.97 -3.96 -2.75
C ALA A 14 0.14 -3.78 -1.48
N GLU A 15 -0.65 -2.72 -1.40
CA GLU A 15 -1.47 -2.41 -0.23
C GLU A 15 -2.82 -3.13 -0.33
N VAL A 16 -3.11 -3.99 0.67
CA VAL A 16 -4.41 -4.67 0.81
C VAL A 16 -5.26 -3.87 1.78
N VAL A 17 -6.27 -3.19 1.25
CA VAL A 17 -7.12 -2.24 1.98
C VAL A 17 -8.51 -2.85 2.20
N PRO A 18 -8.87 -3.26 3.42
CA PRO A 18 -10.21 -3.79 3.71
C PRO A 18 -11.23 -2.67 3.93
N ALA A 19 -12.46 -2.90 3.49
CA ALA A 19 -13.64 -2.13 3.91
C ALA A 19 -14.25 -2.78 5.17
N PRO A 20 -15.12 -2.08 5.95
CA PRO A 20 -15.74 -2.63 7.16
C PRO A 20 -16.50 -3.95 6.97
N TRP A 21 -17.00 -4.21 5.76
CA TRP A 21 -17.71 -5.45 5.40
C TRP A 21 -16.80 -6.52 4.77
N THR A 22 -15.50 -6.28 4.65
CA THR A 22 -14.56 -7.27 4.10
C THR A 22 -14.24 -8.32 5.16
N SER A 23 -14.51 -9.59 4.89
CA SER A 23 -14.22 -10.67 5.82
C SER A 23 -12.71 -10.91 5.98
N SER A 24 -12.30 -11.37 7.17
CA SER A 24 -10.91 -11.77 7.43
C SER A 24 -10.43 -12.88 6.49
N GLU A 25 -11.32 -13.81 6.14
CA GLU A 25 -11.03 -14.86 5.16
C GLU A 25 -10.69 -14.27 3.78
N THR A 26 -11.43 -13.26 3.32
CA THR A 26 -11.16 -12.59 2.04
C THR A 26 -9.79 -11.91 2.06
N ILE A 27 -9.44 -11.26 3.17
CA ILE A 27 -8.14 -10.60 3.35
C ILE A 27 -7.01 -11.63 3.28
N GLU A 28 -7.14 -12.75 4.00
CA GLU A 28 -6.09 -13.77 4.04
C GLU A 28 -5.93 -14.48 2.69
N ARG A 29 -7.05 -14.80 2.01
CA ARG A 29 -7.00 -15.38 0.66
C ARG A 29 -6.33 -14.42 -0.34
N THR A 30 -6.61 -13.12 -0.24
CA THR A 30 -5.98 -12.10 -1.08
C THR A 30 -4.49 -11.98 -0.79
N ARG A 31 -4.11 -11.96 0.49
CA ARG A 31 -2.70 -11.96 0.93
C ARG A 31 -1.95 -13.17 0.38
N ALA A 32 -2.50 -14.38 0.54
CA ALA A 32 -1.90 -15.61 0.09
C ALA A 32 -1.70 -15.64 -1.44
N LEU A 33 -2.71 -15.16 -2.20
CA LEU A 33 -2.61 -15.01 -3.65
C LEU A 33 -1.45 -14.08 -4.05
N LEU A 34 -1.33 -12.92 -3.41
CA LEU A 34 -0.26 -11.95 -3.70
C LEU A 34 1.12 -12.52 -3.39
N VAL A 35 1.28 -13.19 -2.25
CA VAL A 35 2.53 -13.87 -1.89
C VAL A 35 2.90 -14.94 -2.92
N ALA A 36 1.93 -15.76 -3.35
CA ALA A 36 2.16 -16.77 -4.38
C ALA A 36 2.55 -16.17 -5.74
N ALA A 37 2.10 -14.95 -6.02
CA ALA A 37 2.45 -14.19 -7.21
C ALA A 37 3.78 -13.42 -7.09
N GLY A 38 4.53 -13.57 -5.98
CA GLY A 38 5.82 -12.90 -5.76
C GLY A 38 5.72 -11.47 -5.23
N HIS A 39 4.52 -11.03 -4.83
CA HIS A 39 4.33 -9.72 -4.19
C HIS A 39 4.60 -9.77 -2.68
N ALA A 40 4.82 -8.59 -2.11
CA ALA A 40 4.97 -8.33 -0.68
C ALA A 40 3.76 -7.51 -0.19
N PRO A 41 2.62 -8.16 0.13
CA PRO A 41 1.39 -7.47 0.50
C PRO A 41 1.49 -6.78 1.86
N LEU A 42 1.02 -5.54 1.93
CA LEU A 42 0.87 -4.73 3.14
C LEU A 42 -0.61 -4.72 3.54
N VAL A 43 -0.99 -5.54 4.51
CA VAL A 43 -2.38 -5.63 4.96
C VAL A 43 -2.70 -4.49 5.92
N MET A 44 -3.60 -3.61 5.51
CA MET A 44 -4.06 -2.48 6.32
C MET A 44 -5.15 -2.93 7.30
N LYS A 45 -5.20 -2.29 8.48
CA LYS A 45 -6.24 -2.57 9.50
C LYS A 45 -7.59 -1.94 9.16
N HIS A 46 -7.56 -0.79 8.52
CA HIS A 46 -8.71 -0.03 8.04
C HIS A 46 -8.24 0.89 6.91
N GLU A 47 -9.19 1.45 6.17
CA GLU A 47 -8.92 2.42 5.12
C GLU A 47 -8.40 3.74 5.68
N LEU A 48 -7.37 4.30 5.05
CA LEU A 48 -6.82 5.62 5.33
C LEU A 48 -6.78 6.41 4.02
N ASP A 49 -7.12 7.69 4.08
CA ASP A 49 -6.93 8.59 2.95
C ASP A 49 -5.46 8.60 2.51
N GLY A 50 -5.25 8.28 1.23
CA GLY A 50 -3.93 8.19 0.61
C GLY A 50 -3.16 6.88 0.86
N PHE A 51 -3.73 5.90 1.55
CA PHE A 51 -3.04 4.66 1.94
C PHE A 51 -1.75 4.93 2.73
N ILE A 52 -0.88 3.94 2.93
CA ILE A 52 0.35 4.11 3.71
C ILE A 52 1.43 4.76 2.85
N MET A 53 1.64 4.25 1.63
CA MET A 53 2.74 4.67 0.78
C MET A 53 2.65 6.14 0.35
N ASN A 54 1.47 6.63 -0.08
CA ASN A 54 1.38 8.03 -0.50
C ASN A 54 1.53 9.00 0.68
N ARG A 55 1.14 8.60 1.89
CA ARG A 55 1.34 9.44 3.09
C ARG A 55 2.83 9.58 3.43
N LEU A 56 3.59 8.48 3.36
CA LEU A 56 5.05 8.52 3.55
C LEU A 56 5.73 9.33 2.44
N GLN A 57 5.32 9.12 1.19
CA GLN A 57 5.85 9.86 0.05
C GLN A 57 5.56 11.35 0.17
N GLY A 58 4.34 11.74 0.55
CA GLY A 58 3.94 13.12 0.76
C GLY A 58 4.79 13.80 1.83
N ALA A 59 4.95 13.18 3.00
CA ALA A 59 5.77 13.72 4.08
C ALA A 59 7.24 13.92 3.66
N LEU A 60 7.80 12.97 2.90
CA LEU A 60 9.17 13.09 2.39
C LEU A 60 9.30 14.22 1.35
N LEU A 61 8.33 14.34 0.43
CA LEU A 61 8.32 15.39 -0.58
C LEU A 61 8.15 16.78 0.03
N GLU A 62 7.33 16.93 1.06
CA GLU A 62 7.16 18.20 1.78
C GLU A 62 8.47 18.69 2.39
N GLU A 63 9.26 17.79 3.00
CA GLU A 63 10.61 18.15 3.49
C GLU A 63 11.55 18.47 2.34
N ALA A 64 11.56 17.66 1.27
CA ALA A 64 12.42 17.89 0.11
C ALA A 64 12.15 19.26 -0.55
N PHE A 65 10.89 19.68 -0.64
CA PHE A 65 10.53 21.00 -1.18
C PHE A 65 10.96 22.14 -0.26
N ARG A 66 10.90 21.98 1.06
CA ARG A 66 11.44 22.97 2.00
C ARG A 66 12.93 23.17 1.78
N LEU A 67 13.70 22.08 1.69
CA LEU A 67 15.15 22.14 1.46
C LEU A 67 15.55 22.77 0.12
N VAL A 68 14.70 22.69 -0.91
CA VAL A 68 14.96 23.32 -2.23
C VAL A 68 14.61 24.80 -2.24
N ALA A 69 13.67 25.24 -1.38
CA ALA A 69 13.23 26.62 -1.29
C ALA A 69 14.17 27.51 -0.44
N ASP A 70 14.96 26.91 0.45
CA ASP A 70 16.02 27.56 1.24
C ASP A 70 17.23 27.97 0.36
#